data_AF-A0A316KXN6-F1
#
_entry.id   AF-A0A316KXN6-F1
#
_cell.length_a   1.000
_cell.length_b   1.000
_cell.length_c   1.000
_cell.angle_alpha   90.00
_cell.angle_beta   90.00
_cell.angle_gamma   90.00
#
_symmetry.space_group_name_H-M   'P 1'
#
loop_
_entity.id
_entity.type
_entity.pdbx_description
1 polymer ?
#
loop_
_entity_poly.entity_id
_entity_poly.type
_entity_poly.pdbx_seq_one_letter_code
_entity_poly.pdbx_strand_id
1 'polypeptide(L)'
;MSKVKLDEIDHQILDMLIDNTRTPFTDIAKKLLISAGTVHVRVKKMEESGIIKGSSLTLDYVKLGYSFIAYVGIFLEKTHQTKFVLERLNQIPYVTVAHITTGKFNIFCKIRAKDTTHAKNIIFKIDDIDGISRTETMISLEESINDKKRLMHTIFNEL
;
A
#
# COMPACT_ATOMS: atom_id res chain seq x y z
N MET A 1 -19.75 -2.06 -10.07
CA MET A 1 -18.75 -1.07 -10.53
C MET A 1 -18.55 -1.31 -12.01
N SER A 2 -18.71 -0.27 -12.84
CA SER A 2 -18.43 -0.36 -14.28
C SER A 2 -16.93 -0.61 -14.47
N LYS A 3 -16.59 -1.74 -15.11
CA LYS A 3 -15.21 -2.03 -15.51
C LYS A 3 -14.85 -0.99 -16.57
N VAL A 4 -14.00 -0.03 -16.25
CA VAL A 4 -13.45 0.90 -17.24
C VAL A 4 -12.70 0.05 -18.26
N LYS A 5 -13.09 0.14 -19.53
CA LYS A 5 -12.48 -0.63 -20.59
C LYS A 5 -11.18 0.07 -20.99
N LEU A 6 -10.06 -0.44 -20.49
CA LEU A 6 -8.73 -0.08 -20.95
C LEU A 6 -8.47 -0.79 -22.28
N ASP A 7 -7.86 -0.08 -23.22
CA ASP A 7 -7.34 -0.72 -24.44
C ASP A 7 -5.85 -1.08 -24.29
N GLU A 8 -5.29 -1.76 -25.28
CA GLU A 8 -3.89 -2.19 -25.25
C GLU A 8 -2.90 -1.03 -25.09
N ILE A 9 -3.23 0.16 -25.63
CA ILE A 9 -2.38 1.34 -25.49
C ILE A 9 -2.40 1.83 -24.04
N ASP A 10 -3.57 1.85 -23.40
CA ASP A 10 -3.66 2.20 -21.98
C ASP A 10 -2.86 1.24 -21.09
N HIS A 11 -2.91 -0.07 -21.38
CA HIS A 11 -2.10 -1.08 -20.68
C HIS A 11 -0.60 -0.83 -20.85
N GLN A 12 -0.14 -0.58 -22.08
CA GLN A 12 1.27 -0.31 -22.35
C GLN A 12 1.74 1.00 -21.69
N ILE A 13 0.90 2.03 -21.65
CA ILE A 13 1.19 3.27 -20.92
C ILE A 13 1.35 2.98 -19.43
N LEU A 14 0.42 2.23 -18.84
CA LEU A 14 0.46 1.88 -17.41
C LEU A 14 1.68 1.04 -17.06
N ASP A 15 2.04 0.06 -17.89
CA ASP A 15 3.21 -0.80 -17.71
C ASP A 15 4.50 0.04 -17.63
N MET A 16 4.68 0.97 -18.56
CA MET A 16 5.82 1.90 -18.56
C MET A 16 5.85 2.82 -17.33
N LEU A 17 4.68 3.26 -16.86
CA LEU A 17 4.58 4.14 -15.68
C LEU A 17 4.75 3.39 -14.35
N ILE A 18 4.37 2.10 -14.27
CA ILE A 18 4.65 1.25 -13.10
C ILE A 18 6.15 1.07 -12.90
N ASP A 19 6.88 0.88 -14.00
CA ASP A 19 8.33 0.76 -13.96
C ASP A 19 8.96 2.07 -13.49
N ASN A 20 8.57 3.18 -14.12
CA ASN A 20 9.05 4.50 -13.75
C ASN A 20 7.96 5.56 -13.98
N THR A 21 7.38 6.04 -12.87
CA THR A 21 6.34 7.07 -12.88
C THR A 21 6.84 8.42 -13.40
N ARG A 22 8.16 8.62 -13.50
CA ARG A 22 8.80 9.85 -14.03
C ARG A 22 9.11 9.78 -15.52
N THR A 23 8.74 8.69 -16.20
CA THR A 23 8.97 8.54 -17.63
C THR A 23 8.25 9.68 -18.39
N PRO A 24 8.97 10.51 -19.17
CA PRO A 24 8.34 11.57 -19.94
C PRO A 24 7.30 11.03 -20.92
N PHE A 25 6.17 11.71 -21.05
CA PHE A 25 5.13 11.31 -22.01
C PHE A 25 5.63 11.33 -23.45
N THR A 26 6.65 12.14 -23.76
CA THR A 26 7.33 12.14 -25.05
C THR A 26 8.05 10.83 -25.35
N ASP A 27 8.58 10.16 -24.33
CA ASP A 27 9.33 8.92 -24.51
C ASP A 27 8.38 7.72 -24.59
N ILE A 28 7.29 7.75 -23.81
CA ILE A 28 6.16 6.82 -23.97
C ILE A 28 5.57 6.95 -25.38
N ALA A 29 5.30 8.17 -25.82
CA ALA A 29 4.77 8.46 -27.14
C ALA A 29 5.65 7.91 -28.28
N LYS A 30 6.97 8.11 -28.21
CA LYS A 30 7.93 7.55 -29.16
C LYS A 30 7.88 6.03 -29.21
N LYS A 31 7.85 5.37 -28.04
CA LYS A 31 7.82 3.90 -27.95
C LYS A 31 6.53 3.30 -28.50
N LEU A 32 5.41 3.99 -28.30
CA LEU A 32 4.07 3.56 -28.72
C LEU A 32 3.66 4.08 -30.10
N LEU A 33 4.51 4.84 -30.78
CA LEU A 33 4.24 5.45 -32.09
C LEU A 33 2.97 6.33 -32.12
N ILE A 34 2.74 7.08 -31.04
CA ILE A 34 1.61 8.02 -30.90
C ILE A 34 2.09 9.42 -30.51
N SER A 35 1.20 10.40 -30.45
CA SER A 35 1.55 11.75 -29.99
C SER A 35 1.64 11.82 -28.45
N ALA A 36 2.50 12.70 -27.93
CA ALA A 36 2.55 12.97 -26.49
C ALA A 36 1.21 13.51 -25.94
N GLY A 37 0.45 14.24 -26.77
CA GLY A 37 -0.90 14.68 -26.43
C GLY A 37 -1.87 13.51 -26.26
N THR A 38 -1.76 12.46 -27.07
CA THR A 38 -2.54 11.23 -26.95
C THR A 38 -2.25 10.52 -25.63
N VAL A 39 -0.97 10.37 -25.27
CA VAL A 39 -0.56 9.81 -23.97
C VAL A 39 -1.14 10.62 -22.82
N HIS A 40 -1.02 11.95 -22.88
CA HIS A 40 -1.53 12.85 -21.83
C HIS A 40 -3.05 12.69 -21.62
N VAL A 41 -3.83 12.67 -22.70
CA VAL A 41 -5.30 12.50 -22.63
C VAL A 41 -5.67 11.14 -22.03
N ARG A 42 -4.94 10.07 -22.39
CA ARG A 42 -5.18 8.72 -21.85
C ARG A 42 -4.87 8.63 -20.37
N VAL A 43 -3.70 9.11 -19.93
CA VAL A 43 -3.33 9.15 -18.51
C VAL A 43 -4.36 9.94 -17.70
N LYS A 44 -4.75 11.13 -18.18
CA LYS A 44 -5.75 11.95 -17.51
C LYS A 44 -7.10 11.24 -17.37
N LYS A 45 -7.56 10.52 -18.40
CA LYS A 45 -8.79 9.70 -18.32
C LYS A 45 -8.67 8.57 -17.29
N MET A 46 -7.50 7.93 -17.19
CA MET A 46 -7.24 6.90 -16.18
C MET A 46 -7.19 7.46 -14.76
N GLU A 47 -6.72 8.70 -14.58
CA GLU A 47 -6.78 9.44 -13.31
C GLU A 47 -8.22 9.81 -12.95
N GLU A 48 -8.97 10.42 -13.88
CA GLU A 48 -10.38 10.82 -13.69
C GLU A 48 -11.29 9.62 -13.38
N SER A 49 -10.99 8.45 -13.94
CA SER A 49 -11.71 7.20 -13.67
C SER A 49 -11.26 6.48 -12.39
N GLY A 50 -10.23 6.96 -11.71
CA GLY A 50 -9.73 6.41 -10.45
C GLY A 50 -8.92 5.11 -10.59
N ILE A 51 -8.53 4.73 -11.82
CA ILE A 51 -7.54 3.66 -12.06
C ILE A 51 -6.18 4.12 -11.54
N ILE A 52 -5.75 5.31 -11.96
CA ILE A 52 -4.57 5.97 -11.42
C ILE A 52 -5.02 6.83 -10.24
N LYS A 53 -4.71 6.38 -9.03
CA LYS A 53 -5.01 7.13 -7.79
C LYS A 53 -3.90 8.10 -7.39
N GLY A 54 -2.74 8.00 -8.02
CA GLY A 54 -1.57 8.81 -7.75
C GLY A 54 -0.26 8.06 -8.02
N SER A 55 0.85 8.75 -7.84
CA SER A 55 2.21 8.17 -7.90
C SER A 55 2.82 8.16 -6.51
N SER A 56 3.60 7.11 -6.20
CA SER A 56 4.29 6.98 -4.91
C SER A 56 5.75 6.64 -5.12
N LEU A 57 6.60 7.11 -4.21
CA LEU A 57 8.02 6.75 -4.17
C LEU A 57 8.18 5.45 -3.39
N THR A 58 8.96 4.52 -3.96
CA THR A 58 9.43 3.35 -3.22
C THR A 58 10.72 3.72 -2.52
N LEU A 59 10.70 3.63 -1.18
CA LEU A 59 11.83 3.98 -0.33
C LEU A 59 12.41 2.73 0.33
N ASP A 60 13.72 2.72 0.50
CA ASP A 60 14.43 1.72 1.28
C ASP A 60 14.34 2.09 2.76
N TYR A 61 13.39 1.48 3.47
CA TYR A 61 13.16 1.73 4.89
C TYR A 61 14.36 1.32 5.75
N VAL A 62 15.12 0.29 5.35
CA VAL A 62 16.30 -0.17 6.09
C VAL A 62 17.37 0.91 6.08
N LYS A 63 17.64 1.52 4.91
CA LYS A 63 18.57 2.66 4.79
C LYS A 63 18.10 3.92 5.52
N LEU A 64 16.80 4.06 5.74
CA LEU A 64 16.22 5.14 6.54
C LEU A 64 16.19 4.82 8.04
N GLY A 65 16.76 3.69 8.47
CA GLY A 65 16.85 3.28 9.87
C GLY A 65 15.57 2.63 10.41
N TYR A 66 14.67 2.17 9.54
CA TYR A 66 13.42 1.48 9.89
C TYR A 66 13.47 0.01 9.47
N SER A 67 14.44 -0.74 9.99
CA SER A 67 14.66 -2.14 9.66
C SER A 67 13.78 -3.11 10.45
N PHE A 68 13.22 -2.69 11.58
CA PHE A 68 12.41 -3.56 12.42
C PHE A 68 10.97 -3.62 11.89
N ILE A 69 10.48 -4.81 11.60
CA ILE A 69 9.10 -5.06 11.18
C ILE A 69 8.44 -6.00 12.18
N ALA A 70 7.23 -5.66 12.59
CA ALA A 70 6.39 -6.58 13.35
C ALA A 70 4.95 -6.54 12.85
N TYR A 71 4.27 -7.65 13.05
CA TYR A 71 2.85 -7.80 12.82
C TYR A 71 2.14 -7.86 14.15
N VAL A 72 1.05 -7.11 14.28
CA VAL A 72 0.28 -7.03 15.52
C VAL A 72 -1.15 -7.47 15.23
N GLY A 73 -1.54 -8.59 15.83
CA GLY A 73 -2.91 -9.02 15.94
C GLY A 73 -3.59 -8.30 17.10
N ILE A 74 -4.71 -7.65 16.84
CA ILE A 74 -5.45 -6.83 17.80
C ILE A 74 -6.79 -7.50 18.09
N PHE A 75 -7.07 -7.71 19.38
CA PHE A 75 -8.36 -8.16 19.87
C PHE A 75 -9.14 -6.96 20.40
N LEU A 76 -10.37 -6.82 19.94
CA LEU A 76 -11.26 -5.78 20.42
C LEU A 76 -12.13 -6.31 21.55
N GLU A 77 -12.50 -5.43 22.49
CA GLU A 77 -13.51 -5.75 23.50
C GLU A 77 -14.87 -6.00 22.85
N LYS A 78 -15.23 -5.18 21.84
CA LYS A 78 -16.49 -5.26 21.12
C LYS A 78 -16.29 -4.96 19.63
N THR A 79 -16.83 -5.80 18.76
CA THR A 79 -16.66 -5.69 17.30
C THR A 79 -17.12 -4.35 16.72
N HIS A 80 -18.12 -3.68 17.31
CA HIS A 80 -18.59 -2.38 16.82
C HIS A 80 -17.55 -1.25 16.98
N GLN A 81 -16.53 -1.42 17.83
CA GLN A 81 -15.44 -0.46 18.01
C GLN A 81 -14.40 -0.50 16.87
N THR A 82 -14.48 -1.46 15.94
CA THR A 82 -13.50 -1.66 14.86
C THR A 82 -13.18 -0.36 14.10
N LYS A 83 -14.21 0.40 13.73
CA LYS A 83 -14.02 1.65 12.97
C LYS A 83 -13.26 2.70 13.80
N PHE A 84 -13.65 2.88 15.06
CA PHE A 84 -12.99 3.81 15.98
C PHE A 84 -11.52 3.44 16.18
N VAL A 85 -11.22 2.16 16.44
CA VAL A 85 -9.84 1.70 16.62
C VAL A 85 -9.02 1.91 15.35
N LEU A 86 -9.56 1.64 14.16
CA LEU A 86 -8.86 1.90 12.89
C LEU A 86 -8.55 3.38 12.68
N GLU A 87 -9.45 4.28 13.06
CA GLU A 87 -9.21 5.73 12.99
C GLU A 87 -8.04 6.13 13.90
N ARG A 88 -7.93 5.55 15.10
CA ARG A 88 -6.81 5.78 16.03
C ARG A 88 -5.51 5.14 15.55
N LEU A 89 -5.56 3.93 15.00
CA LEU A 89 -4.39 3.27 14.40
C LEU A 89 -3.82 4.10 13.25
N ASN A 90 -4.67 4.73 12.42
CA ASN A 90 -4.25 5.58 11.32
C ASN A 90 -3.54 6.87 11.79
N GLN A 91 -3.69 7.26 13.06
CA GLN A 91 -2.95 8.38 13.67
C GLN A 91 -1.54 7.97 14.12
N ILE A 92 -1.22 6.67 14.14
CA ILE A 92 0.10 6.15 14.49
C ILE A 92 0.89 5.93 13.18
N PRO A 93 1.84 6.81 12.82
CA PRO A 93 2.49 6.76 11.50
C PRO A 93 3.28 5.47 11.23
N TYR A 94 3.65 4.76 12.30
CA TYR A 94 4.39 3.52 12.25
C TYR A 94 3.53 2.31 11.93
N VAL A 95 2.19 2.43 11.99
CA VAL A 95 1.24 1.44 11.49
C VAL A 95 1.10 1.64 9.98
N THR A 96 1.73 0.77 9.20
CA THR A 96 1.86 0.93 7.75
C THR A 96 0.76 0.21 6.95
N VAL A 97 0.13 -0.79 7.57
CA VAL A 97 -0.98 -1.57 6.98
C VAL A 97 -1.87 -2.03 8.13
N ALA A 98 -3.18 -1.99 7.96
CA ALA A 98 -4.14 -2.62 8.87
C ALA A 98 -5.29 -3.26 8.09
N HIS A 99 -5.71 -4.44 8.52
CA HIS A 99 -6.79 -5.21 7.93
C HIS A 99 -7.80 -5.60 9.00
N ILE A 100 -9.09 -5.59 8.64
CA ILE A 100 -10.11 -6.31 9.41
C ILE A 100 -10.05 -7.77 8.99
N THR A 101 -10.00 -8.69 9.94
CA THR A 101 -9.84 -10.12 9.67
C THR A 101 -10.96 -10.94 10.30
N THR A 102 -11.34 -12.04 9.65
CA THR A 102 -12.28 -13.03 10.19
C THR A 102 -11.60 -14.07 11.10
N GLY A 103 -10.26 -14.07 11.14
CA GLY A 103 -9.45 -15.03 11.89
C GLY A 103 -9.43 -14.76 13.40
N LYS A 104 -8.37 -15.24 14.06
CA LYS A 104 -8.20 -15.14 15.53
C LYS A 104 -8.29 -13.70 16.06
N PHE A 105 -7.85 -12.73 15.27
CA PHE A 105 -7.79 -11.31 15.63
C PHE A 105 -8.88 -10.54 14.88
N ASN A 106 -9.40 -9.46 15.47
CA ASN A 106 -10.35 -8.57 14.79
C ASN A 106 -9.64 -7.69 13.76
N ILE A 107 -8.46 -7.17 14.14
CA ILE A 107 -7.61 -6.37 13.26
C ILE A 107 -6.21 -6.99 13.22
N PHE A 108 -5.61 -7.02 12.03
CA PHE A 108 -4.24 -7.45 11.82
C PHE A 108 -3.46 -6.35 11.13
N CYS A 109 -2.40 -5.83 11.76
CA CYS A 109 -1.65 -4.72 11.24
C CYS A 109 -0.14 -5.00 11.15
N LYS A 110 0.54 -4.24 10.28
CA LYS A 110 1.98 -4.26 10.08
C LYS A 110 2.57 -2.94 10.56
N ILE A 111 3.53 -3.03 11.47
CA ILE A 111 4.29 -1.87 11.93
C ILE A 111 5.73 -1.87 11.39
N ARG A 112 6.29 -0.68 11.22
CA ARG A 112 7.73 -0.46 10.98
C ARG A 112 8.32 0.39 12.10
N ALA A 113 9.43 -0.05 12.65
CA ALA A 113 10.15 0.60 13.74
C ALA A 113 11.64 0.65 13.47
N LYS A 114 12.38 1.35 14.33
CA LYS A 114 13.84 1.51 14.20
C LYS A 114 14.60 0.33 14.81
N ASP A 115 14.13 -0.09 15.98
CA ASP A 115 14.68 -1.14 16.80
C ASP A 115 13.58 -1.70 17.71
N THR A 116 13.92 -2.67 18.56
CA THR A 116 13.00 -3.31 19.50
C THR A 116 12.42 -2.33 20.52
N THR A 117 13.17 -1.32 20.96
CA THR A 117 12.70 -0.31 21.92
C THR A 117 11.64 0.58 21.29
N HIS A 118 11.89 1.04 20.07
CA HIS A 118 10.92 1.82 19.31
C HIS A 118 9.67 0.99 19.02
N ALA A 119 9.83 -0.29 18.64
CA ALA A 119 8.72 -1.21 18.41
C ALA A 119 7.85 -1.38 19.66
N LYS A 120 8.45 -1.61 20.84
CA LYS A 120 7.74 -1.68 22.12
C LYS A 120 6.89 -0.43 22.33
N ASN A 121 7.46 0.76 22.12
CA ASN A 121 6.73 2.02 22.31
C ASN A 121 5.55 2.17 21.34
N ILE A 122 5.68 1.68 20.10
CA ILE A 122 4.59 1.67 19.13
C ILE A 122 3.50 0.69 19.56
N ILE A 123 3.88 -0.52 19.97
CA ILE A 123 2.94 -1.56 20.40
C ILE A 123 2.17 -1.11 21.64
N PHE A 124 2.81 -0.46 22.60
CA PHE A 124 2.13 0.05 23.80
C PHE A 124 1.16 1.17 23.44
N LYS A 125 1.53 2.07 22.52
CA LYS A 125 0.59 3.07 21.99
C LYS A 125 -0.62 2.46 21.28
N ILE A 126 -0.45 1.29 20.66
CA ILE A 126 -1.57 0.53 20.10
C ILE A 126 -2.41 -0.03 21.25
N ASP A 127 -1.79 -0.73 22.20
CA ASP A 127 -2.47 -1.36 23.35
C ASP A 127 -3.30 -0.37 24.18
N ASP A 128 -2.82 0.87 24.32
CA ASP A 128 -3.50 1.96 25.04
C ASP A 128 -4.75 2.53 24.31
N ILE A 129 -5.07 2.07 23.09
CA ILE A 129 -6.26 2.55 22.38
C ILE A 129 -7.53 1.95 23.01
N ASP A 130 -8.45 2.82 23.43
CA ASP A 130 -9.75 2.41 23.95
C ASP A 130 -10.48 1.41 23.04
N GLY A 131 -10.95 0.31 23.64
CA GLY A 131 -11.63 -0.78 22.94
C GLY A 131 -10.71 -1.89 22.45
N ILE A 132 -9.39 -1.76 22.62
CA ILE A 132 -8.45 -2.88 22.48
C ILE A 132 -8.38 -3.64 23.81
N SER A 133 -8.67 -4.93 23.75
CA SER A 133 -8.61 -5.82 24.92
C SER A 133 -7.21 -6.39 25.15
N ARG A 134 -6.49 -6.72 24.06
CA ARG A 134 -5.11 -7.18 24.08
C ARG A 134 -4.52 -7.19 22.67
N THR A 135 -3.20 -7.31 22.61
CA THR A 135 -2.45 -7.49 21.37
C THR A 135 -1.60 -8.76 21.39
N GLU A 136 -1.34 -9.33 20.20
CA GLU A 136 -0.42 -10.44 19.98
C GLU A 136 0.55 -10.02 18.87
N THR A 137 1.86 -10.02 19.16
CA THR A 137 2.87 -9.51 18.24
C THR A 137 3.76 -10.62 17.69
N MET A 138 4.01 -10.59 16.38
CA MET A 138 4.94 -11.46 15.68
C MET A 138 6.03 -10.61 15.03
N ILE A 139 7.29 -10.86 15.39
CA ILE A 139 8.43 -10.15 14.79
C ILE A 139 8.75 -10.77 13.43
N SER A 140 8.90 -9.93 12.42
CA SER A 140 9.41 -10.36 11.12
C SER A 140 10.92 -10.52 11.21
N LEU A 141 11.42 -11.74 11.04
CA LEU A 141 12.86 -11.99 10.98
C LEU A 141 13.47 -11.45 9.68
N GLU A 142 12.71 -11.57 8.58
CA GLU A 142 13.10 -11.14 7.26
C GLU A 142 11.86 -10.72 6.46
N GLU A 143 12.01 -9.73 5.58
CA GLU A 143 11.03 -9.39 4.55
C GLU A 143 11.54 -9.91 3.20
N SER A 144 11.48 -11.23 2.98
CA SER A 144 12.09 -11.88 1.80
C SER A 144 11.44 -11.47 0.48
N ILE A 145 10.18 -11.03 0.50
CA ILE A 145 9.43 -10.56 -0.68
C ILE A 145 8.65 -9.30 -0.31
N ASN A 146 8.91 -8.20 -1.02
CA ASN A 146 8.15 -6.95 -0.91
C ASN A 146 8.06 -6.29 -2.30
N ASP A 147 7.30 -6.94 -3.18
CA ASP A 147 7.12 -6.54 -4.57
C ASP A 147 5.71 -5.96 -4.76
N LYS A 148 5.66 -4.65 -5.02
CA LYS A 148 4.39 -3.93 -5.23
C LYS A 148 3.97 -3.87 -6.71
N LYS A 149 4.83 -4.33 -7.63
CA LYS A 149 4.65 -4.14 -9.07
C LYS A 149 4.19 -5.42 -9.77
N ARG A 150 4.67 -6.58 -9.34
CA ARG A 150 4.43 -7.87 -10.00
C ARG A 150 2.97 -8.16 -10.32
N LEU A 151 2.08 -7.99 -9.33
CA LEU A 151 0.65 -8.20 -9.55
C LEU A 151 0.07 -7.23 -10.59
N MET A 152 0.56 -6.00 -10.63
CA MET A 152 0.07 -5.00 -11.59
C MET A 152 0.45 -5.39 -13.03
N HIS A 153 1.68 -5.85 -13.26
CA HIS A 153 2.10 -6.36 -14.57
C HIS A 153 1.24 -7.55 -15.00
N THR A 154 0.92 -8.48 -14.10
CA THR A 154 0.03 -9.62 -14.41
C THR A 154 -1.37 -9.14 -14.78
N ILE A 155 -1.97 -8.23 -13.98
CA ILE A 155 -3.32 -7.71 -14.24
C ILE A 155 -3.41 -7.05 -15.62
N PHE A 156 -2.42 -6.27 -16.02
CA PHE A 156 -2.45 -5.56 -17.31
C PHE A 156 -2.11 -6.44 -18.52
N ASN A 157 -1.46 -7.59 -18.30
CA ASN A 157 -1.24 -8.59 -19.35
C ASN A 157 -2.43 -9.53 -19.54
N GLU A 158 -3.30 -9.70 -18.53
CA GLU A 158 -4.49 -10.58 -18.58
C GLU A 158 -5.79 -9.88 -19.00
N LEU A 159 -5.83 -8.54 -18.99
CA LEU A 159 -6.98 -7.71 -19.37
C LEU A 159 -7.02 -7.41 -20.86
#